data_AF-A0A816BPS7-F1
#
_entry.id   AF-A0A816BPS7-F1
#
_cell.length_a   1.000
_cell.length_b   1.000
_cell.length_c   1.000
_cell.angle_alpha   90.00
_cell.angle_beta   90.00
_cell.angle_gamma   90.00
#
_symmetry.space_group_name_H-M   'P 1'
#
loop_
_entity.id
_entity.type
_entity.pdbx_description
1 polymer ?
#
loop_
_entity_poly.entity_id
_entity_poly.type
_entity_poly.pdbx_seq_one_letter_code
_entity_poly.pdbx_strand_id
1 'polypeptide(L)'
;MGHRIRQVKQRLEHLAKYHRQRLEDEERQQLRLYNNNEFSFEHLTVSIPQPIETVVLQRNLNSSIRRNENLLISGTTGCGKTSLFRICAGLWPIQAKYLQMPERQQMLFVSQRPYLPIGSLRFQTEFMLNLKSRTTTRVNLTNFDIQKLFQLVNMDYLLKRYDLDEVSSVTIALG
;
A
#
# COMPACT_ATOMS: atom_id res chain seq x y z
N MET A 1 -2.94 -15.30 41.94
CA MET A 1 -3.41 -15.93 40.68
C MET A 1 -4.36 -15.07 39.83
N GLY A 2 -5.17 -14.16 40.38
CA GLY A 2 -6.19 -13.42 39.61
C GLY A 2 -5.67 -12.41 38.56
N HIS A 3 -4.46 -11.87 38.71
CA HIS A 3 -3.95 -10.80 37.83
C HIS A 3 -3.58 -11.28 36.42
N ARG A 4 -3.09 -12.52 36.29
CA ARG A 4 -2.78 -13.15 35.00
C ARG A 4 -4.03 -13.49 34.20
N ILE A 5 -5.08 -14.00 34.87
CA ILE A 5 -6.37 -14.34 34.24
C ILE A 5 -7.05 -13.07 33.70
N ARG A 6 -6.96 -11.95 34.43
CA ARG A 6 -7.52 -10.65 33.99
C ARG A 6 -6.82 -10.11 32.74
N GLN A 7 -5.50 -10.21 32.66
CA GLN A 7 -4.73 -9.79 31.48
C GLN A 7 -5.02 -10.65 30.25
N VAL A 8 -5.17 -11.97 30.42
CA VAL A 8 -5.53 -12.87 29.31
C VAL A 8 -6.94 -12.56 28.80
N LYS A 9 -7.89 -12.32 29.71
CA LYS A 9 -9.26 -11.94 29.36
C LYS A 9 -9.31 -10.63 28.57
N GLN A 10 -8.58 -9.59 29.00
CA GLN A 10 -8.49 -8.32 28.25
C GLN A 10 -7.88 -8.49 26.85
N ARG A 11 -6.84 -9.31 26.70
CA ARG A 11 -6.24 -9.58 25.39
C ARG A 11 -7.18 -10.33 24.46
N LEU A 12 -7.93 -11.30 24.99
CA LEU A 12 -8.96 -12.03 24.25
C LEU A 12 -10.12 -11.12 23.85
N GLU A 13 -10.54 -10.19 24.71
CA GLU A 13 -11.57 -9.19 24.38
C GLU A 13 -11.10 -8.24 23.26
N HIS A 14 -9.84 -7.78 23.32
CA HIS A 14 -9.21 -6.99 22.24
C HIS A 14 -9.11 -7.76 20.93
N LEU A 15 -8.70 -9.03 20.99
CA LEU A 15 -8.60 -9.91 19.81
C LEU A 15 -9.97 -10.20 19.22
N ALA A 16 -10.98 -10.46 20.05
CA ALA A 16 -12.35 -10.70 19.61
C ALA A 16 -12.97 -9.44 18.99
N LYS A 17 -12.69 -8.25 19.53
CA LYS A 17 -13.10 -6.97 18.93
C LYS A 17 -12.44 -6.76 17.58
N TYR A 18 -11.14 -7.04 17.47
CA TYR A 18 -10.39 -6.96 16.21
C TYR A 18 -10.91 -7.96 15.17
N HIS A 19 -11.18 -9.20 15.56
CA HIS A 19 -11.70 -10.23 14.66
C HIS A 19 -13.12 -9.94 14.19
N ARG A 20 -13.95 -9.31 15.04
CA ARG A 20 -15.32 -8.87 14.68
C ARG A 20 -15.30 -7.68 13.72
N GLN A 21 -14.44 -6.68 13.97
CA GLN A 21 -14.19 -5.59 13.02
C GLN A 21 -13.69 -6.13 11.67
N ARG A 22 -12.82 -7.14 11.70
CA ARG A 22 -12.30 -7.76 10.47
C ARG A 22 -13.40 -8.45 9.64
N LEU A 23 -14.36 -9.11 10.29
CA LEU A 23 -15.52 -9.72 9.60
C LEU A 23 -16.45 -8.66 9.00
N GLU A 24 -16.70 -7.56 9.72
CA GLU A 24 -17.43 -6.39 9.19
C GLU A 24 -16.65 -5.71 8.04
N ASP A 25 -15.33 -5.66 8.11
CA ASP A 25 -14.46 -5.15 7.04
C ASP A 25 -14.44 -6.07 5.81
N GLU A 26 -14.61 -7.39 5.99
CA GLU A 26 -14.78 -8.37 4.91
C GLU A 26 -16.13 -8.22 4.21
N GLU A 27 -17.21 -7.93 4.94
CA GLU A 27 -18.49 -7.52 4.31
C GLU A 27 -18.36 -6.17 3.60
N ARG A 28 -17.61 -5.21 4.15
CA ARG A 28 -17.31 -3.92 3.48
C ARG A 28 -16.38 -4.06 2.28
N GLN A 29 -15.66 -5.18 2.11
CA GLN A 29 -14.96 -5.46 0.86
C GLN A 29 -15.92 -5.63 -0.31
N GLN A 30 -17.21 -5.93 -0.08
CA GLN A 30 -18.23 -5.94 -1.13
C GLN A 30 -18.48 -4.56 -1.77
N LEU A 31 -18.08 -3.46 -1.10
CA LEU A 31 -18.12 -2.12 -1.70
C LEU A 31 -17.02 -1.90 -2.75
N ARG A 32 -16.03 -2.80 -2.81
CA ARG A 32 -14.98 -2.78 -3.83
C ARG A 32 -15.44 -3.54 -5.06
N LEU A 33 -15.75 -2.80 -6.10
CA LEU A 33 -15.97 -3.37 -7.42
C LEU A 33 -14.64 -3.35 -8.18
N TYR A 34 -14.35 -4.42 -8.92
CA TYR A 34 -13.12 -4.51 -9.70
C TYR A 34 -13.40 -4.27 -11.18
N ASN A 35 -12.78 -3.23 -11.74
CA ASN A 35 -12.81 -2.93 -13.16
C ASN A 35 -11.44 -2.43 -13.61
N ASN A 36 -10.83 -3.14 -14.55
CA ASN A 36 -9.46 -2.86 -14.99
C ASN A 36 -9.33 -1.61 -15.87
N ASN A 37 -10.44 -0.98 -16.26
CA ASN A 37 -10.43 0.19 -17.14
C ASN A 37 -10.73 1.51 -16.42
N GLU A 38 -11.12 1.49 -15.14
CA GLU A 38 -11.55 2.69 -14.44
C GLU A 38 -11.30 2.58 -12.93
N PHE A 39 -10.81 3.68 -12.36
CA PHE A 39 -10.78 3.94 -10.94
C PHE A 39 -11.83 5.00 -10.62
N SER A 40 -12.82 4.70 -9.80
CA SER A 40 -13.87 5.67 -9.46
C SER A 40 -14.43 5.45 -8.06
N PHE A 41 -14.96 6.51 -7.47
CA PHE A 41 -15.62 6.47 -6.17
C PHE A 41 -16.74 7.49 -6.08
N GLU A 42 -17.79 7.13 -5.36
CA GLU A 42 -18.95 7.99 -5.10
C GLU A 42 -19.22 8.09 -3.60
N HIS A 43 -19.53 9.31 -3.17
CA HIS A 43 -19.83 9.64 -1.78
C HIS A 43 -18.77 9.15 -0.79
N LEU A 44 -17.49 9.19 -1.21
CA LEU A 44 -16.39 8.73 -0.38
C LEU A 44 -16.12 9.71 0.78
N THR A 45 -16.08 9.17 1.98
CA THR A 45 -15.68 9.88 3.21
C THR A 45 -14.26 9.46 3.58
N VAL A 46 -13.37 10.43 3.73
CA VAL A 46 -11.99 10.20 4.14
C VAL A 46 -11.89 10.43 5.64
N SER A 47 -11.51 9.40 6.37
CA SER A 47 -11.40 9.44 7.83
C SER A 47 -10.13 8.78 8.35
N ILE A 48 -9.63 9.25 9.48
CA ILE A 48 -8.52 8.65 10.24
C ILE A 48 -9.12 7.75 11.33
N PRO A 49 -8.90 6.43 11.29
CA PRO A 49 -9.25 5.58 12.41
C PRO A 49 -8.28 5.84 13.56
N GLN A 50 -8.79 6.28 14.71
CA GLN A 50 -8.03 6.38 15.97
C GLN A 50 -8.63 5.44 17.02
N PRO A 51 -7.92 5.13 18.13
CA PRO A 51 -8.39 4.16 19.12
C PRO A 51 -9.71 4.53 19.80
N ILE A 52 -9.97 5.84 19.96
CA ILE A 52 -11.12 6.37 20.70
C ILE A 52 -12.22 6.81 19.74
N GLU A 53 -11.86 7.59 18.71
CA GLU A 53 -12.80 8.12 17.75
C GLU A 53 -12.24 8.14 16.33
N THR A 54 -13.13 8.21 15.35
CA THR A 54 -12.76 8.35 13.95
C THR A 54 -12.84 9.80 13.55
N VAL A 55 -11.71 10.39 13.12
CA VAL A 55 -11.66 11.80 12.71
C VAL A 55 -11.97 11.89 11.21
N VAL A 56 -13.05 12.58 10.86
CA VAL A 56 -13.43 12.79 9.46
C VAL A 56 -12.68 14.00 8.90
N LEU A 57 -11.96 13.81 7.79
CA LEU A 57 -11.19 14.86 7.13
C LEU A 57 -11.94 15.45 5.94
N GLN A 58 -12.62 14.61 5.15
CA GLN A 58 -13.37 15.01 3.95
C GLN A 58 -14.61 14.14 3.81
N ARG A 59 -15.68 14.70 3.24
CA ARG A 59 -16.96 14.02 3.00
C ARG A 59 -17.37 14.17 1.55
N ASN A 60 -18.17 13.23 1.07
CA ASN A 60 -18.85 13.30 -0.23
C ASN A 60 -17.90 13.55 -1.41
N LEU A 61 -16.72 12.93 -1.40
CA LEU A 61 -15.81 12.99 -2.53
C LEU A 61 -16.34 12.08 -3.65
N ASN A 62 -16.31 12.60 -4.87
CA ASN A 62 -16.68 11.87 -6.09
C ASN A 62 -15.57 12.07 -7.12
N SER A 63 -15.13 11.00 -7.76
CA SER A 63 -14.16 11.07 -8.85
C SER A 63 -14.24 9.82 -9.72
N SER A 64 -13.88 9.97 -10.99
CA SER A 64 -13.68 8.88 -11.94
C SER A 64 -12.45 9.19 -12.78
N ILE A 65 -11.62 8.18 -12.95
CA ILE A 65 -10.35 8.22 -13.66
C ILE A 65 -10.35 7.01 -14.59
N ARG A 66 -10.31 7.26 -15.89
CA ARG A 66 -10.29 6.22 -16.90
C ARG A 66 -8.87 5.79 -17.20
N ARG A 67 -8.74 4.63 -17.85
CA ARG A 67 -7.46 4.17 -18.37
C ARG A 67 -6.82 5.24 -19.26
N ASN A 68 -5.52 5.47 -19.05
CA ASN A 68 -4.71 6.51 -19.70
C ASN A 68 -4.97 7.96 -19.26
N GLU A 69 -5.78 8.18 -18.22
CA GLU A 69 -5.90 9.50 -17.59
C GLU A 69 -4.95 9.64 -16.40
N ASN A 70 -4.47 10.86 -16.18
CA ASN A 70 -3.63 11.22 -15.04
C ASN A 70 -4.40 12.16 -14.11
N LEU A 71 -4.42 11.85 -12.82
CA LEU A 71 -5.03 12.70 -11.80
C LEU A 71 -3.97 13.23 -10.82
N LEU A 72 -3.93 14.55 -10.64
CA LEU A 72 -3.15 15.20 -9.59
C LEU A 72 -4.05 15.54 -8.40
N ILE A 73 -3.69 15.07 -7.21
CA ILE A 73 -4.37 15.43 -5.95
C ILE A 73 -3.48 16.40 -5.18
N SER A 74 -3.90 17.67 -5.08
CA SER A 74 -3.20 18.73 -4.36
C SER A 74 -4.04 19.28 -3.21
N GLY A 75 -3.40 19.98 -2.27
CA GLY A 75 -4.06 20.60 -1.10
C GLY A 75 -3.12 20.76 0.09
N THR A 76 -3.57 21.39 1.16
CA THR A 76 -2.79 21.66 2.37
C THR A 76 -2.38 20.38 3.12
N THR A 77 -1.31 20.44 3.90
CA THR A 77 -0.91 19.32 4.77
C THR A 77 -2.04 18.99 5.75
N GLY A 78 -2.33 17.71 5.96
CA GLY A 78 -3.39 17.26 6.87
C GLY A 78 -4.79 17.17 6.28
N CYS A 79 -5.04 17.65 5.04
CA CYS A 79 -6.40 17.60 4.45
C CYS A 79 -6.89 16.18 4.07
N GLY A 80 -6.05 15.16 4.23
CA GLY A 80 -6.46 13.76 4.01
C GLY A 80 -6.02 13.11 2.70
N LYS A 81 -5.09 13.70 1.94
CA LYS A 81 -4.52 13.07 0.73
C LYS A 81 -3.93 11.69 1.00
N THR A 82 -3.02 11.59 1.97
CA THR A 82 -2.42 10.29 2.36
C THR A 82 -3.47 9.32 2.91
N SER A 83 -4.46 9.85 3.65
CA SER A 83 -5.58 9.07 4.18
C SER A 83 -6.44 8.46 3.06
N LEU A 84 -6.71 9.22 1.99
CA LEU A 84 -7.40 8.74 0.80
C LEU A 84 -6.66 7.54 0.18
N PHE A 85 -5.35 7.67 -0.05
CA PHE A 85 -4.54 6.56 -0.57
C PHE A 85 -4.54 5.33 0.35
N ARG A 86 -4.54 5.52 1.68
CA ARG A 86 -4.63 4.43 2.65
C ARG A 86 -5.98 3.69 2.58
N ILE A 87 -7.08 4.41 2.39
CA ILE A 87 -8.40 3.81 2.17
C ILE A 87 -8.40 3.00 0.86
N CYS A 88 -7.87 3.59 -0.22
CA CYS A 88 -7.77 2.94 -1.53
C CYS A 88 -6.95 1.64 -1.47
N ALA A 89 -5.78 1.68 -0.84
CA ALA A 89 -4.92 0.53 -0.58
C ALA A 89 -5.57 -0.53 0.34
N GLY A 90 -6.66 -0.18 1.03
CA GLY A 90 -7.35 -1.05 1.98
C GLY A 90 -6.63 -1.20 3.31
N LEU A 91 -5.84 -0.20 3.67
CA LEU A 91 -5.24 -0.09 5.00
C LEU A 91 -6.24 0.49 6.00
N TRP A 92 -7.12 1.38 5.54
CA TRP A 92 -8.16 2.03 6.35
C TRP A 92 -9.56 1.67 5.85
N PRO A 93 -10.58 1.70 6.72
CA PRO A 93 -11.94 1.29 6.38
C PRO A 93 -12.55 2.20 5.31
N ILE A 94 -13.38 1.62 4.45
CA ILE A 94 -14.10 2.35 3.40
C ILE A 94 -15.45 2.84 3.95
N GLN A 95 -15.75 4.10 3.66
CA GLN A 95 -17.06 4.71 3.85
C GLN A 95 -17.43 5.41 2.54
N ALA A 96 -18.12 4.70 1.65
CA ALA A 96 -18.51 5.18 0.33
C ALA A 96 -19.80 4.49 -0.11
N LYS A 97 -20.49 5.07 -1.09
CA LYS A 97 -21.60 4.38 -1.78
C LYS A 97 -21.06 3.30 -2.71
N TYR A 98 -20.01 3.63 -3.48
CA TYR A 98 -19.24 2.66 -4.24
C TYR A 98 -17.77 3.06 -4.34
N LEU A 99 -16.93 2.05 -4.55
CA LEU A 99 -15.51 2.20 -4.85
C LEU A 99 -15.13 1.19 -5.95
N GLN A 100 -14.82 1.67 -7.14
CA GLN A 100 -14.35 0.86 -8.25
C GLN A 100 -12.85 1.06 -8.46
N MET A 101 -12.10 -0.03 -8.54
CA MET A 101 -10.64 0.00 -8.72
C MET A 101 -10.20 -1.14 -9.65
N PRO A 102 -9.04 -1.01 -10.31
CA PRO A 102 -8.40 -2.16 -10.94
C PRO A 102 -8.12 -3.27 -9.93
N GLU A 103 -7.89 -4.49 -10.41
CA GLU A 103 -7.42 -5.58 -9.57
C GLU A 103 -6.10 -5.22 -8.85
N ARG A 104 -5.90 -5.77 -7.63
CA ARG A 104 -4.72 -5.43 -6.81
C ARG A 104 -3.39 -5.67 -7.53
N GLN A 105 -3.32 -6.72 -8.37
CA GLN A 105 -2.13 -7.08 -9.14
C GLN A 105 -1.77 -6.02 -10.20
N GLN A 106 -2.74 -5.22 -10.63
CA GLN A 106 -2.56 -4.14 -11.60
C GLN A 106 -2.26 -2.79 -10.94
N MET A 107 -2.33 -2.71 -9.61
CA MET A 107 -2.07 -1.48 -8.87
C MET A 107 -0.69 -1.51 -8.20
N LEU A 108 -0.08 -0.32 -8.09
CA LEU A 108 1.12 -0.09 -7.29
C LEU A 108 0.90 1.15 -6.43
N PHE A 109 1.09 1.01 -5.13
CA PHE A 109 1.12 2.15 -4.21
C PHE A 109 2.58 2.44 -3.86
N VAL A 110 3.03 3.65 -4.15
CA VAL A 110 4.37 4.13 -3.79
C VAL A 110 4.25 4.94 -2.51
N SER A 111 5.00 4.55 -1.49
CA SER A 111 5.04 5.28 -0.21
C SER A 111 5.78 6.61 -0.36
N GLN A 112 5.41 7.59 0.46
CA GLN A 112 6.11 8.89 0.50
C GLN A 112 7.58 8.75 0.87
N ARG A 113 7.91 7.81 1.76
CA ARG A 113 9.29 7.42 2.09
C ARG A 113 9.54 6.05 1.46
N PRO A 114 10.50 5.92 0.52
CA PRO A 114 10.86 4.64 -0.04
C PRO A 114 11.30 3.67 1.06
N TYR A 115 10.85 2.43 0.97
CA TYR A 115 11.32 1.34 1.80
C TYR A 115 12.11 0.39 0.92
N LEU A 116 13.38 0.21 1.23
CA LEU A 116 14.25 -0.77 0.56
C LEU A 116 14.64 -1.82 1.58
N PRO A 117 14.36 -3.10 1.32
CA PRO A 117 14.72 -4.15 2.25
C PRO A 117 16.24 -4.29 2.32
N ILE A 118 16.74 -4.80 3.45
CA ILE A 118 18.17 -5.12 3.59
C ILE A 118 18.48 -6.28 2.66
N GLY A 119 19.53 -6.14 1.86
CA GLY A 119 19.94 -7.14 0.88
C GLY A 119 20.74 -6.50 -0.25
N SER A 120 21.13 -7.33 -1.22
CA SER A 120 21.85 -6.88 -2.40
C SER A 120 21.01 -5.95 -3.29
N LEU A 121 21.67 -5.22 -4.19
CA LEU A 121 20.97 -4.33 -5.14
C LEU A 121 20.02 -5.12 -6.04
N ARG A 122 20.37 -6.36 -6.42
CA ARG A 122 19.45 -7.28 -7.10
C ARG A 122 18.22 -7.55 -6.25
N PHE A 123 18.41 -7.96 -5.00
CA PHE A 123 17.29 -8.32 -4.12
C PHE A 123 16.32 -7.15 -3.94
N GLN A 124 16.85 -5.94 -3.73
CA GLN A 124 16.02 -4.73 -3.61
C GLN A 124 15.20 -4.45 -4.88
N THR A 125 15.82 -4.65 -6.06
CA THR A 125 15.17 -4.47 -7.36
C THR A 125 14.07 -5.52 -7.60
N GLU A 126 14.38 -6.79 -7.34
CA GLU A 126 13.45 -7.90 -7.50
C GLU A 126 12.31 -7.84 -6.49
N PHE A 127 12.57 -7.40 -5.25
CA PHE A 127 11.56 -7.26 -4.22
C PHE A 127 10.40 -6.40 -4.69
N MET A 128 10.69 -5.22 -5.26
CA MET A 128 9.67 -4.29 -5.75
C MET A 128 8.80 -4.88 -6.88
N LEU A 129 9.40 -5.65 -7.78
CA LEU A 129 8.65 -6.32 -8.86
C LEU A 129 7.81 -7.48 -8.35
N ASN A 130 8.34 -8.21 -7.35
CA ASN A 130 7.66 -9.35 -6.75
C ASN A 130 6.53 -8.94 -5.78
N LEU A 131 6.43 -7.67 -5.35
CA LEU A 131 5.31 -7.16 -4.54
C LEU A 131 3.93 -7.34 -5.20
N LYS A 132 3.89 -7.38 -6.54
CA LYS A 132 2.63 -7.52 -7.31
C LYS A 132 2.20 -8.98 -7.50
N SER A 133 3.09 -9.93 -7.23
CA SER A 133 2.88 -11.35 -7.51
C SER A 133 2.31 -12.06 -6.29
N ARG A 134 1.04 -12.50 -6.36
CA ARG A 134 0.53 -13.57 -5.50
C ARG A 134 0.96 -14.96 -6.01
N THR A 135 1.56 -15.02 -7.19
CA THR A 135 2.07 -16.25 -7.80
C THR A 135 3.45 -16.61 -7.27
N THR A 136 3.69 -17.89 -7.02
CA THR A 136 4.94 -18.47 -6.52
C THR A 136 6.14 -18.21 -7.45
N THR A 137 5.88 -17.82 -8.69
CA THR A 137 6.90 -17.47 -9.68
C THR A 137 7.53 -16.14 -9.32
N ARG A 138 8.69 -16.20 -8.68
CA ARG A 138 9.55 -15.03 -8.45
C ARG A 138 10.09 -14.57 -9.80
N VAL A 139 9.97 -13.28 -10.08
CA VAL A 139 10.75 -12.64 -11.13
C VAL A 139 12.21 -12.76 -10.74
N ASN A 140 12.97 -13.52 -11.52
CA ASN A 140 14.42 -13.63 -11.43
C ASN A 140 14.99 -12.82 -12.58
N LEU A 141 15.56 -11.66 -12.27
CA LEU A 141 16.09 -10.76 -13.29
C LEU A 141 17.52 -11.14 -13.63
N THR A 142 17.84 -11.21 -14.91
CA THR A 142 19.23 -11.35 -15.34
C THR A 142 20.00 -10.04 -15.10
N ASN A 143 21.34 -10.09 -15.08
CA ASN A 143 22.17 -8.88 -14.94
C ASN A 143 21.88 -7.87 -16.04
N PHE A 144 21.59 -8.36 -17.25
CA PHE A 144 21.22 -7.51 -18.38
C PHE A 144 19.89 -6.79 -18.16
N ASP A 145 18.89 -7.48 -17.60
CA ASP A 145 17.60 -6.87 -17.28
C ASP A 145 17.75 -5.77 -16.23
N ILE A 146 18.51 -6.04 -15.17
CA ILE A 146 18.80 -5.06 -14.12
C ILE A 146 19.55 -3.87 -14.70
N GLN A 147 20.58 -4.10 -15.51
CA GLN A 147 21.34 -3.02 -16.12
C GLN A 147 20.46 -2.13 -17.00
N LYS A 148 19.58 -2.72 -17.81
CA LYS A 148 18.62 -1.97 -18.63
C LYS A 148 17.61 -1.20 -17.79
N LEU A 149 17.09 -1.79 -16.71
CA LEU A 149 16.17 -1.11 -15.81
C LEU A 149 16.82 0.12 -15.18
N PHE A 150 18.06 -0.01 -14.68
CA PHE A 150 18.79 1.09 -14.06
C PHE A 150 19.15 2.19 -15.08
N GLN A 151 19.47 1.83 -16.32
CA GLN A 151 19.63 2.82 -17.40
C GLN A 151 18.32 3.56 -17.71
N LEU A 152 17.19 2.84 -17.76
CA LEU A 152 15.88 3.43 -18.05
C LEU A 152 15.45 4.44 -16.98
N VAL A 153 15.78 4.19 -15.71
CA VAL A 153 15.48 5.11 -14.60
C VAL A 153 16.65 6.05 -14.25
N ASN A 154 17.69 6.09 -15.09
CA ASN A 154 18.85 6.97 -14.96
C ASN A 154 19.61 6.80 -13.61
N MET A 155 19.75 5.55 -13.17
CA MET A 155 20.44 5.13 -11.94
C MET A 155 21.63 4.19 -12.19
N ASP A 156 22.11 4.06 -13.42
CA ASP A 156 23.20 3.15 -13.81
C ASP A 156 24.51 3.39 -13.02
N TYR A 157 24.70 4.60 -12.47
CA TYR A 157 25.83 4.90 -11.58
C TYR A 157 25.87 4.01 -10.33
N LEU A 158 24.72 3.51 -9.85
CA LEU A 158 24.65 2.62 -8.69
C LEU A 158 25.31 1.26 -8.99
N LEU A 159 25.25 0.80 -10.24
CA LEU A 159 25.88 -0.44 -10.67
C LEU A 159 27.41 -0.36 -10.70
N LYS A 160 27.96 0.86 -10.77
CA LYS A 160 29.42 1.09 -10.67
C LYS A 160 29.88 1.19 -9.21
N ARG A 161 28.96 1.53 -8.29
CA ARG A 161 29.25 1.81 -6.89
C ARG A 161 29.00 0.60 -5.98
N TYR A 162 28.01 -0.23 -6.33
CA TYR A 162 27.60 -1.39 -5.55
C TYR A 162 27.62 -2.63 -6.42
N ASP A 163 28.15 -3.72 -5.87
CA ASP A 163 28.01 -5.04 -6.48
C ASP A 163 26.53 -5.49 -6.41
N LEU A 164 26.07 -6.15 -7.46
CA LEU A 164 24.67 -6.55 -7.61
C LEU A 164 24.23 -7.60 -6.57
N ASP A 165 25.15 -8.46 -6.16
CA ASP A 165 24.89 -9.65 -5.37
C ASP A 165 25.51 -9.58 -3.97
N GLU A 166 26.38 -8.61 -3.72
CA GLU A 166 26.90 -8.33 -2.37
C GLU A 166 25.81 -7.77 -1.44
N VAL A 167 25.72 -8.35 -0.24
CA VAL A 167 24.81 -7.87 0.82
C VAL A 167 25.48 -6.72 1.54
N SER A 168 25.15 -5.48 1.17
CA SER A 168 25.55 -4.31 1.95
C SER A 168 24.68 -4.17 3.21
N SER A 169 25.31 -3.94 4.36
CA SER A 169 24.62 -3.60 5.62
C SER A 169 23.93 -2.22 5.59
N VAL A 170 24.17 -1.45 4.53
CA VAL A 170 23.60 -0.13 4.30
C VAL A 170 22.35 -0.29 3.44
N THR A 171 21.20 0.12 3.96
CA THR A 171 20.05 0.42 3.11
C THR A 171 20.49 1.49 2.13
N ILE A 172 20.50 1.20 0.82
CA ILE A 172 20.81 2.20 -0.22
C ILE A 172 19.64 3.18 -0.25
N ALA A 173 19.57 4.06 0.74
CA ALA A 173 18.63 5.16 0.73
C ALA A 173 19.06 6.05 -0.43
N LEU A 174 18.25 6.06 -1.49
CA LEU A 174 18.35 7.02 -2.58
C LEU A 174 18.06 8.40 -2.00
N GLY A 175 19.11 9.03 -1.48
CA GLY A 175 19.16 10.42 -1.05
C GLY A 175 19.72 11.29 -2.15
#